data_AF-A0A804UDY8-F1
#
_entry.id   AF-A0A804UDY8-F1
#
_cell.length_a   1.000
_cell.length_b   1.000
_cell.length_c   1.000
_cell.angle_alpha   90.00
_cell.angle_beta   90.00
_cell.angle_gamma   90.00
#
_symmetry.space_group_name_H-M   'P 1'
#
loop_
_entity.id
_entity.type
_entity.pdbx_description
1 polymer ?
#
loop_
_entity_poly.entity_id
_entity_poly.type
_entity_poly.pdbx_seq_one_letter_code
_entity_poly.pdbx_strand_id
1 'polypeptide(L)'
;MNSPTRLIEQVLPFARETVDMVLDGLASMPMIISPSDLDEFSNFLKVMCQQARRWISDEGPIPSIFYSRESQHGDTWIWRFHIMSMYMLKRLDECLKTLEMDLPLSSESIGVMESQTIWAARSHILVMLTELDFIAAIYEDVGHNLQLVLLAHKAPLNALVRCSKRNERLHWLVKHKNLLCFEARRSLVFMMLPEGKDDFGELHEMLIDRSHLLDESFNYIAQAEQAELHGALFMEFKNEEATGPGVLREWFCLVCQALFSPKQVLFSPCPEDKRRFYLNESQEHVPQDEAHEGCCDEFVSGLGRRLPVNYGCWIVVFV
;
A
#
# COMPACT_ATOMS: atom_id res chain seq x y z
N MET A 1 -35.95 -5.86 15.17
CA MET A 1 -35.01 -5.47 14.10
C MET A 1 -34.76 -3.98 14.23
N ASN A 2 -33.55 -3.56 14.64
CA ASN A 2 -33.23 -2.14 14.80
C ASN A 2 -33.01 -1.52 13.41
N SER A 3 -33.81 -0.52 13.05
CA SER A 3 -33.60 0.28 11.82
C SER A 3 -32.18 0.87 11.82
N PRO A 4 -31.43 0.83 10.70
CA PRO A 4 -30.09 1.41 10.58
C PRO A 4 -30.01 2.85 11.12
N THR A 5 -31.05 3.65 10.87
CA THR A 5 -31.19 5.02 11.34
C THR A 5 -31.17 5.14 12.86
N ARG A 6 -31.80 4.19 13.59
CA ARG A 6 -31.86 4.22 15.05
C ARG A 6 -30.48 4.05 15.68
N LEU A 7 -29.65 3.18 15.11
CA LEU A 7 -28.30 2.96 15.61
C LEU A 7 -27.40 4.16 15.29
N ILE A 8 -27.54 4.76 14.10
CA ILE A 8 -26.81 5.97 13.73
C ILE A 8 -27.08 7.09 14.75
N GLU A 9 -28.35 7.38 15.05
CA GLU A 9 -28.72 8.45 15.99
C GLU A 9 -28.21 8.20 17.41
N GLN A 10 -28.05 6.92 17.82
CA GLN A 10 -27.48 6.56 19.12
C GLN A 10 -25.95 6.70 19.16
N VAL A 11 -25.28 6.41 18.04
CA VAL A 11 -23.81 6.39 17.95
C VAL A 11 -23.25 7.78 17.63
N LEU A 12 -24.00 8.59 16.88
CA LEU A 12 -23.57 9.90 16.39
C LEU A 12 -23.03 10.84 17.49
N PRO A 13 -23.63 10.95 18.69
CA PRO A 13 -23.07 11.80 19.75
C PRO A 13 -21.67 11.38 20.19
N PHE A 14 -21.42 10.07 20.31
CA PHE A 14 -20.11 9.52 20.69
C PHE A 14 -19.09 9.64 19.55
N ALA A 15 -19.54 9.44 18.31
CA ALA A 15 -18.70 9.70 17.13
C ALA A 15 -18.27 11.17 17.09
N ARG A 16 -19.18 12.09 17.42
CA ARG A 16 -18.87 13.52 17.48
C ARG A 16 -17.86 13.84 18.59
N GLU A 17 -18.05 13.30 19.79
CA GLU A 17 -17.14 13.53 20.92
C GLU A 17 -15.71 13.06 20.59
N THR A 18 -15.56 11.88 19.98
CA THR A 18 -14.25 11.37 19.56
C THR A 18 -13.64 12.16 18.42
N VAL A 19 -14.45 12.65 17.47
CA VAL A 19 -13.98 13.59 16.44
C VAL A 19 -13.47 14.88 17.08
N ASP A 20 -14.26 15.53 17.93
CA ASP A 20 -13.89 16.79 18.56
C ASP A 20 -12.57 16.62 19.37
N MET A 21 -12.42 15.51 20.11
CA MET A 21 -11.19 15.18 20.82
C MET A 21 -9.96 15.04 19.89
N VAL A 22 -10.10 14.32 18.78
CA VAL A 22 -9.03 14.16 17.78
C VAL A 22 -8.69 15.50 17.11
N LEU A 23 -9.69 16.32 16.82
CA LEU A 23 -9.49 17.65 16.23
C LEU A 23 -8.78 18.60 17.19
N ASP A 24 -9.10 18.56 18.48
CA ASP A 24 -8.42 19.33 19.53
C ASP A 24 -6.97 18.87 19.68
N GLY A 25 -6.73 17.55 19.65
CA GLY A 25 -5.39 16.97 19.62
C GLY A 25 -4.56 17.48 18.43
N LEU A 26 -5.14 17.52 17.24
CA LEU A 26 -4.54 18.09 16.04
C LEU A 26 -4.31 19.60 16.09
N ALA A 27 -5.15 20.34 16.81
CA ALA A 27 -5.01 21.78 16.97
C ALA A 27 -3.93 22.14 18.01
N SER A 28 -3.62 21.22 18.93
CA SER A 28 -2.58 21.40 19.92
C SER A 28 -1.18 21.42 19.30
N MET A 29 -0.25 22.13 19.92
CA MET A 29 1.19 21.93 19.69
C MET A 29 1.68 20.97 20.78
N PRO A 30 2.09 19.73 20.46
CA PRO A 30 2.75 19.32 19.20
C PRO A 30 1.95 18.34 18.31
N MET A 31 0.62 18.46 18.22
CA MET A 31 -0.27 17.55 17.47
C MET A 31 -0.23 16.10 17.96
N ILE A 32 -0.31 15.92 19.28
CA ILE A 32 -0.32 14.59 19.88
C ILE A 32 -1.76 14.12 20.08
N ILE A 33 -2.00 12.89 19.67
CA ILE A 33 -3.27 12.18 19.88
C ILE A 33 -2.90 10.84 20.50
N SER A 34 -3.61 10.44 21.57
CA SER A 34 -3.33 9.15 22.17
C SER A 34 -3.79 8.02 21.24
N PRO A 35 -3.11 6.85 21.24
CA PRO A 35 -3.54 5.71 20.43
C PRO A 35 -4.96 5.24 20.76
N SER A 36 -5.38 5.31 22.02
CA SER A 36 -6.74 4.93 22.44
C SER A 36 -7.80 5.86 21.83
N ASP A 37 -7.56 7.17 21.85
CA ASP A 37 -8.53 8.14 21.32
C ASP A 37 -8.67 7.96 19.81
N LEU A 38 -7.56 7.67 19.12
CA LEU A 38 -7.55 7.41 17.68
C LEU A 38 -8.27 6.10 17.31
N ASP A 39 -8.13 5.07 18.14
CA ASP A 39 -8.85 3.80 17.98
C ASP A 39 -10.35 3.97 18.20
N GLU A 40 -10.76 4.70 19.25
CA GLU A 40 -12.17 5.00 19.51
C GLU A 40 -12.80 5.81 18.36
N PHE A 41 -12.12 6.89 17.94
CA PHE A 41 -12.50 7.67 16.76
C PHE A 41 -12.73 6.78 15.53
N SER A 42 -11.76 5.91 15.22
CA SER A 42 -11.85 5.02 14.06
C SER A 42 -13.01 4.02 14.19
N ASN A 43 -13.23 3.48 15.40
CA ASN A 43 -14.28 2.50 15.64
C ASN A 43 -15.68 3.13 15.49
N PHE A 44 -15.89 4.32 16.03
CA PHE A 44 -17.18 5.01 15.90
C PHE A 44 -17.46 5.44 14.46
N LEU A 45 -16.48 6.03 13.75
CA LEU A 45 -16.65 6.39 12.34
C LEU A 45 -16.90 5.17 11.45
N LYS A 46 -16.22 4.05 11.70
CA LYS A 46 -16.48 2.79 11.00
C LYS A 46 -17.92 2.32 11.18
N VAL A 47 -18.46 2.36 12.41
CA VAL A 47 -19.86 2.00 12.67
C VAL A 47 -20.81 2.95 11.93
N MET A 48 -20.55 4.26 12.01
CA MET A 48 -21.34 5.28 11.30
C MET A 48 -21.36 5.04 9.79
N CYS A 49 -20.20 4.88 9.17
CA CYS A 49 -20.06 4.60 7.74
C CYS A 49 -20.78 3.31 7.32
N GLN A 50 -20.67 2.25 8.12
CA GLN A 50 -21.36 0.98 7.85
C GLN A 50 -22.87 1.12 7.89
N GLN A 51 -23.42 1.82 8.90
CA GLN A 51 -24.87 1.99 8.99
C GLN A 51 -25.40 2.95 7.93
N ALA A 52 -24.65 4.01 7.61
CA ALA A 52 -25.01 4.93 6.53
C ALA A 52 -25.07 4.18 5.19
N ARG A 53 -24.08 3.34 4.86
CA ARG A 53 -24.11 2.53 3.64
C ARG A 53 -25.27 1.54 3.60
N ARG A 54 -25.60 0.90 4.74
CA ARG A 54 -26.78 0.03 4.85
C ARG A 54 -28.09 0.78 4.62
N TRP A 55 -28.14 2.07 4.97
CA TRP A 55 -29.31 2.90 4.73
C TRP A 55 -29.44 3.26 3.25
N ILE A 56 -28.33 3.59 2.57
CA ILE A 56 -28.32 3.98 1.14
C ILE A 56 -28.64 2.83 0.19
N SER A 57 -28.48 1.57 0.63
CA SER A 57 -28.89 0.37 -0.13
C SER A 57 -28.29 0.30 -1.56
N ASP A 58 -27.01 0.67 -1.69
CA ASP A 58 -26.21 0.65 -2.94
C ASP A 58 -26.61 1.64 -4.06
N GLU A 59 -27.48 2.62 -3.81
CA GLU A 59 -27.87 3.64 -4.81
C GLU A 59 -26.83 4.76 -5.07
N GLY A 60 -25.54 4.50 -4.79
CA GLY A 60 -24.47 5.50 -4.93
C GLY A 60 -24.36 6.45 -3.72
N PRO A 61 -23.67 7.59 -3.84
CA PRO A 61 -23.58 8.56 -2.74
C PRO A 61 -24.93 9.23 -2.46
N ILE A 62 -25.09 9.75 -1.24
CA ILE A 62 -26.30 10.50 -0.85
C ILE A 62 -26.40 11.74 -1.76
N PRO A 63 -27.59 12.05 -2.32
CA PRO A 63 -27.78 13.27 -3.09
C PRO A 63 -27.56 14.54 -2.26
N SER A 64 -26.90 15.54 -2.86
CA SER A 64 -26.53 16.79 -2.17
C SER A 64 -27.70 17.58 -1.58
N ILE A 65 -28.91 17.37 -2.08
CA ILE A 65 -30.14 17.97 -1.54
C ILE A 65 -30.39 17.63 -0.06
N PHE A 66 -29.86 16.51 0.45
CA PHE A 66 -30.08 16.07 1.83
C PHE A 66 -29.12 16.70 2.84
N TYR A 67 -28.05 17.33 2.37
CA TYR A 67 -27.01 17.93 3.22
C TYR A 67 -26.57 19.31 2.75
N SER A 68 -27.19 19.87 1.70
CA SER A 68 -26.95 21.24 1.28
C SER A 68 -27.40 22.23 2.37
N ARG A 69 -26.66 23.33 2.50
CA ARG A 69 -26.96 24.41 3.48
C ARG A 69 -28.35 25.02 3.29
N GLU A 70 -28.92 24.89 2.10
CA GLU A 70 -30.25 25.40 1.72
C GLU A 70 -31.40 24.47 2.14
N SER A 71 -31.09 23.24 2.54
CA SER A 71 -32.08 22.27 2.99
C SER A 71 -32.60 22.58 4.41
N GLN A 72 -33.91 22.50 4.61
CA GLN A 72 -34.56 22.72 5.92
C GLN A 72 -34.31 21.58 6.93
N HIS A 73 -33.39 20.66 6.64
CA HIS A 73 -33.17 19.40 7.36
C HIS A 73 -31.89 19.40 8.21
N GLY A 74 -31.46 20.58 8.67
CA GLY A 74 -30.23 20.81 9.44
C GLY A 74 -30.11 20.10 10.79
N ASP A 75 -31.03 19.19 11.12
CA ASP A 75 -30.98 18.38 12.35
C ASP A 75 -30.94 16.87 12.12
N THR A 76 -30.89 16.42 10.85
CA THR A 76 -30.80 14.99 10.54
C THR A 76 -29.39 14.44 10.79
N TRP A 77 -29.27 13.14 11.09
CA TRP A 77 -27.96 12.49 11.16
C TRP A 77 -27.12 12.68 9.87
N ILE A 78 -27.77 12.75 8.70
CA ILE A 78 -27.10 12.95 7.40
C ILE A 78 -26.36 14.29 7.44
N TRP A 79 -27.08 15.37 7.72
CA TRP A 79 -26.49 16.70 7.80
C TRP A 79 -25.43 16.79 8.89
N ARG A 80 -25.70 16.27 10.09
CA ARG A 80 -24.75 16.31 11.21
C ARG A 80 -23.45 15.55 10.88
N PHE A 81 -23.56 14.38 10.25
CA PHE A 81 -22.41 13.57 9.86
C PHE A 81 -21.61 14.22 8.72
N HIS A 82 -22.31 14.81 7.74
CA HIS A 82 -21.69 15.60 6.67
C HIS A 82 -20.91 16.80 7.23
N ILE A 83 -21.53 17.62 8.07
CA ILE A 83 -20.89 18.79 8.68
C ILE A 83 -19.65 18.39 9.48
N MET A 84 -19.74 17.31 10.27
CA MET A 84 -18.61 16.76 11.01
C MET A 84 -17.46 16.38 10.07
N SER A 85 -17.75 15.72 8.95
CA SER A 85 -16.73 15.35 7.96
C SER A 85 -16.07 16.57 7.29
N MET A 86 -16.84 17.63 7.01
CA MET A 86 -16.30 18.88 6.46
C MET A 86 -15.40 19.61 7.46
N TYR A 87 -15.73 19.57 8.76
CA TYR A 87 -14.85 20.09 9.82
C TYR A 87 -13.54 19.30 9.91
N MET A 88 -13.63 17.97 9.86
CA MET A 88 -12.44 17.12 9.83
C MET A 88 -11.54 17.43 8.65
N LEU A 89 -12.13 17.58 7.45
CA LEU A 89 -11.39 17.91 6.23
C LEU A 89 -10.70 19.26 6.33
N LYS A 90 -11.40 20.29 6.83
CA LYS A 90 -10.80 21.61 7.04
C LYS A 90 -9.61 21.55 7.99
N ARG A 91 -9.75 20.85 9.12
CA ARG A 91 -8.66 20.72 10.09
C ARG A 91 -7.49 19.93 9.51
N LEU A 92 -7.77 18.90 8.73
CA LEU A 92 -6.73 18.13 8.05
C LEU A 92 -5.93 18.97 7.05
N ASP A 93 -6.60 19.83 6.27
CA ASP A 93 -5.97 20.79 5.38
C ASP A 93 -5.02 21.74 6.15
N GLU A 94 -5.51 22.30 7.26
CA GLU A 94 -4.71 23.17 8.14
C GLU A 94 -3.50 22.44 8.73
N CYS A 95 -3.65 21.18 9.16
CA CYS A 95 -2.55 20.37 9.68
C CYS A 95 -1.52 20.03 8.59
N LEU A 96 -1.95 19.57 7.42
CA LEU A 96 -1.06 19.26 6.31
C LEU A 96 -0.26 20.49 5.86
N LYS A 97 -0.90 21.67 5.85
CA LYS A 97 -0.23 22.94 5.59
C LYS A 97 0.82 23.27 6.65
N THR A 98 0.53 23.07 7.94
CA THR A 98 1.53 23.25 9.01
C THR A 98 2.72 22.31 8.81
N LEU A 99 2.47 21.05 8.46
CA LEU A 99 3.54 20.08 8.20
C LEU A 99 4.39 20.43 6.98
N GLU A 100 3.78 21.03 5.96
CA GLU A 100 4.49 21.54 4.78
C GLU A 100 5.44 22.68 5.14
N MET A 101 5.10 23.51 6.13
CA MET A 101 6.00 24.54 6.66
C MET A 101 7.15 23.96 7.49
N ASP A 102 6.98 22.78 8.09
CA ASP A 102 8.02 22.07 8.85
C ASP A 102 9.02 21.31 7.94
N LEU A 103 8.64 20.98 6.71
CA LEU A 103 9.45 20.22 5.75
C LEU A 103 10.85 20.85 5.45
N PRO A 104 10.98 22.16 5.19
CA PRO A 104 12.26 22.81 4.93
C PRO A 104 13.26 22.71 6.09
N LEU A 105 12.77 22.64 7.34
CA LEU A 105 13.62 22.52 8.52
C LEU A 105 14.24 21.13 8.67
N SER A 106 13.69 20.13 7.97
CA SER A 106 14.12 18.73 8.05
C SER A 106 15.20 18.36 7.03
N SER A 107 15.45 19.17 6.00
CA SER A 107 16.38 18.80 4.91
C SER A 107 17.81 19.30 5.11
N GLU A 108 18.06 20.31 5.97
CA GLU A 108 19.37 20.97 6.04
C GLU A 108 20.13 20.79 7.37
N SER A 109 19.53 20.27 8.44
CA SER A 109 20.21 20.19 9.75
C SER A 109 19.91 18.97 10.62
N ILE A 110 18.88 18.18 10.30
CA ILE A 110 18.40 17.07 11.11
C ILE A 110 18.61 15.77 10.34
N GLY A 111 19.24 14.78 10.97
CA GLY A 111 19.59 13.52 10.31
C GLY A 111 18.34 12.83 9.72
N VAL A 112 18.53 12.06 8.64
CA VAL A 112 17.46 11.30 7.96
C VAL A 112 16.62 10.46 8.94
N MET A 113 17.22 9.94 10.02
CA MET A 113 16.54 9.15 11.05
C MET A 113 15.59 9.97 11.95
N GLU A 114 15.97 11.19 12.33
CA GLU A 114 15.17 12.06 13.19
C GLU A 114 13.94 12.58 12.43
N SER A 115 14.10 12.90 11.15
CA SER A 115 12.99 13.26 10.27
C SER A 115 11.95 12.14 10.16
N GLN A 116 12.38 10.88 10.01
CA GLN A 116 11.49 9.72 9.94
C GLN A 116 10.68 9.52 11.23
N THR A 117 11.30 9.76 12.38
CA THR A 117 10.63 9.62 13.70
C THR A 117 9.51 10.65 13.87
N ILE A 118 9.73 11.89 13.40
CA ILE A 118 8.73 12.97 13.44
C ILE A 118 7.53 12.62 12.54
N TRP A 119 7.77 12.18 11.31
CA TRP A 119 6.69 11.79 10.38
C TRP A 119 5.94 10.54 10.85
N ALA A 120 6.64 9.58 11.45
CA ALA A 120 6.01 8.41 12.06
C ALA A 120 5.09 8.77 13.24
N ALA A 121 5.49 9.74 14.07
CA ALA A 121 4.65 10.27 15.15
C ALA A 121 3.36 10.96 14.63
N ARG A 122 3.38 11.42 13.38
CA ARG A 122 2.25 12.08 12.69
C ARG A 122 1.39 11.13 11.86
N SER A 123 1.57 9.82 12.03
CA SER A 123 0.81 8.79 11.31
C SER A 123 -0.71 8.83 11.57
N HIS A 124 -1.16 9.43 12.68
CA HIS A 124 -2.58 9.64 12.97
C HIS A 124 -3.32 10.46 11.88
N ILE A 125 -2.61 11.31 11.14
CA ILE A 125 -3.18 12.06 10.00
C ILE A 125 -3.62 11.10 8.88
N LEU A 126 -2.86 10.01 8.65
CA LEU A 126 -3.24 8.99 7.67
C LEU A 126 -4.49 8.23 8.11
N VAL A 127 -4.70 8.04 9.42
CA VAL A 127 -5.94 7.44 9.94
C VAL A 127 -7.13 8.34 9.64
N MET A 128 -7.03 9.65 9.92
CA MET A 128 -8.10 10.61 9.58
C MET A 128 -8.39 10.68 8.08
N LEU A 129 -7.35 10.71 7.24
CA LEU A 129 -7.50 10.65 5.78
C LEU A 129 -8.25 9.37 5.34
N THR A 130 -7.97 8.25 6.01
CA THR A 130 -8.63 6.97 5.73
C THR A 130 -10.11 7.00 6.10
N GLU A 131 -10.45 7.53 7.27
CA GLU A 131 -11.85 7.67 7.67
C GLU A 131 -12.60 8.65 6.74
N LEU A 132 -11.94 9.71 6.25
CA LEU A 132 -12.49 10.61 5.24
C LEU A 132 -12.71 9.92 3.88
N ASP A 133 -11.83 9.01 3.43
CA ASP A 133 -12.08 8.19 2.22
C ASP A 133 -13.32 7.29 2.38
N PHE A 134 -13.54 6.72 3.58
CA PHE A 134 -14.75 5.96 3.84
C PHE A 134 -16.01 6.81 3.77
N ILE A 135 -15.94 8.05 4.27
CA ILE A 135 -17.03 9.03 4.23
C ILE A 135 -17.24 9.58 2.81
N ALA A 136 -16.19 9.71 2.00
CA ALA A 136 -16.28 10.15 0.60
C ALA A 136 -17.12 9.21 -0.28
N ALA A 137 -17.26 7.95 0.12
CA ALA A 137 -18.20 7.02 -0.52
C ALA A 137 -19.68 7.30 -0.19
N ILE A 138 -19.95 8.13 0.82
CA ILE A 138 -21.29 8.52 1.29
C ILE A 138 -21.64 9.92 0.76
N TYR A 139 -20.69 10.85 0.77
CA TYR A 139 -20.88 12.23 0.35
C TYR A 139 -19.94 12.61 -0.79
N GLU A 140 -20.50 12.94 -1.95
CA GLU A 140 -19.74 13.23 -3.17
C GLU A 140 -18.83 14.48 -3.00
N ASP A 141 -19.34 15.52 -2.34
CA ASP A 141 -18.59 16.76 -2.13
C ASP A 141 -17.44 16.58 -1.13
N VAL A 142 -17.58 15.71 -0.13
CA VAL A 142 -16.47 15.32 0.75
C VAL A 142 -15.36 14.64 -0.07
N GLY A 143 -15.72 13.75 -0.99
CA GLY A 143 -14.76 13.12 -1.91
C GLY A 143 -14.04 14.11 -2.81
N HIS A 144 -14.78 15.07 -3.38
CA HIS A 144 -14.20 16.13 -4.20
C HIS A 144 -13.23 17.02 -3.40
N ASN A 145 -13.64 17.48 -2.22
CA ASN A 145 -12.80 18.31 -1.36
C ASN A 145 -11.56 17.54 -0.86
N LEU A 146 -11.71 16.25 -0.54
CA LEU A 146 -10.58 15.41 -0.11
C LEU A 146 -9.53 15.32 -1.21
N GLN A 147 -9.95 15.13 -2.46
CA GLN A 147 -9.04 15.11 -3.60
C GLN A 147 -8.31 16.45 -3.78
N LEU A 148 -9.00 17.59 -3.58
CA LEU A 148 -8.38 18.91 -3.64
C LEU A 148 -7.31 19.10 -2.54
N VAL A 149 -7.61 18.70 -1.29
CA VAL A 149 -6.66 18.75 -0.17
C VAL A 149 -5.44 17.88 -0.45
N LEU A 150 -5.64 16.63 -0.91
CA LEU A 150 -4.54 15.73 -1.28
C LEU A 150 -3.69 16.28 -2.44
N LEU A 151 -4.32 16.97 -3.39
CA LEU A 151 -3.64 17.59 -4.52
C LEU A 151 -2.80 18.80 -4.09
N ALA A 152 -3.31 19.60 -3.14
CA ALA A 152 -2.62 20.76 -2.58
C ALA A 152 -1.41 20.35 -1.74
N HIS A 153 -1.52 19.27 -0.97
CA HIS A 153 -0.53 18.88 0.04
C HIS A 153 0.20 17.57 -0.29
N LYS A 154 0.72 17.47 -1.52
CA LYS A 154 1.46 16.26 -1.96
C LYS A 154 2.71 15.99 -1.15
N ALA A 155 3.49 17.01 -0.80
CA ALA A 155 4.76 16.85 -0.08
C ALA A 155 4.57 16.18 1.29
N PRO A 156 3.72 16.69 2.21
CA PRO A 156 3.48 16.05 3.49
C PRO A 156 2.79 14.68 3.34
N LEU A 157 1.86 14.50 2.38
CA LEU A 157 1.26 13.19 2.09
C LEU A 157 2.34 12.14 1.76
N ASN A 158 3.28 12.49 0.88
CA ASN A 158 4.36 11.60 0.48
C ASN A 158 5.33 11.28 1.62
N ALA A 159 5.60 12.24 2.50
CA ALA A 159 6.42 12.02 3.69
C ALA A 159 5.73 11.07 4.66
N LEU A 160 4.44 11.29 4.95
CA LEU A 160 3.63 10.43 5.81
C LEU A 160 3.60 8.97 5.31
N VAL A 161 3.29 8.76 4.02
CA VAL A 161 3.22 7.40 3.44
C VAL A 161 4.59 6.72 3.40
N ARG A 162 5.68 7.48 3.17
CA ARG A 162 7.03 6.90 3.19
C ARG A 162 7.43 6.41 4.59
N CYS A 163 7.01 7.13 5.62
CA CYS A 163 7.37 6.87 7.03
C CYS A 163 6.35 6.03 7.79
N SER A 164 5.24 5.65 7.17
CA SER A 164 4.22 4.83 7.84
C SER A 164 4.66 3.38 7.99
N LYS A 165 4.33 2.81 9.15
CA LYS A 165 4.42 1.36 9.36
C LYS A 165 3.34 0.64 8.55
N ARG A 166 3.49 -0.68 8.42
CA ARG A 166 2.52 -1.56 7.77
C ARG A 166 1.11 -1.33 8.34
N ASN A 167 0.18 -0.98 7.46
CA ASN A 167 -1.20 -0.71 7.82
C ASN A 167 -2.12 -0.97 6.61
N GLU A 168 -2.90 -2.05 6.68
CA GLU A 168 -3.85 -2.43 5.63
C GLU A 168 -4.91 -1.35 5.38
N ARG A 169 -5.22 -0.50 6.37
CA ARG A 169 -6.21 0.56 6.16
C ARG A 169 -5.75 1.61 5.16
N LEU A 170 -4.47 1.65 4.76
CA LEU A 170 -3.95 2.59 3.77
C LEU A 170 -4.16 2.17 2.31
N HIS A 171 -4.75 0.99 2.04
CA HIS A 171 -4.93 0.49 0.67
C HIS A 171 -5.73 1.44 -0.25
N TRP A 172 -6.62 2.27 0.30
CA TRP A 172 -7.40 3.23 -0.49
C TRP A 172 -6.51 4.25 -1.24
N LEU A 173 -5.30 4.53 -0.75
CA LEU A 173 -4.35 5.45 -1.40
C LEU A 173 -3.93 4.97 -2.80
N VAL A 174 -4.12 3.68 -3.13
CA VAL A 174 -3.90 3.15 -4.49
C VAL A 174 -4.79 3.86 -5.51
N LYS A 175 -6.02 4.23 -5.13
CA LYS A 175 -6.93 5.05 -5.97
C LYS A 175 -6.30 6.39 -6.35
N HIS A 176 -5.40 6.90 -5.50
CA HIS A 176 -4.73 8.18 -5.63
C HIS A 176 -3.23 8.06 -5.97
N LYS A 177 -2.80 6.93 -6.57
CA LYS A 177 -1.38 6.65 -6.88
C LYS A 177 -0.65 7.76 -7.64
N ASN A 178 -1.37 8.55 -8.44
CA ASN A 178 -0.81 9.66 -9.22
C ASN A 178 -0.41 10.87 -8.36
N LEU A 179 -0.86 10.93 -7.10
CA LEU A 179 -0.44 11.94 -6.12
C LEU A 179 0.81 11.51 -5.32
N LEU A 180 1.22 10.24 -5.46
CA LEU A 180 2.34 9.65 -4.74
C LEU A 180 3.61 9.58 -5.61
N CYS A 181 4.72 10.03 -5.05
CA CYS A 181 6.07 9.86 -5.59
C CYS A 181 6.49 8.39 -5.60
N PHE A 182 7.59 8.09 -6.28
CA PHE A 182 8.08 6.73 -6.45
C PHE A 182 8.29 6.01 -5.10
N GLU A 183 8.99 6.64 -4.16
CA GLU A 183 9.30 5.97 -2.89
C GLU A 183 8.06 5.78 -2.02
N ALA A 184 7.11 6.71 -2.04
CA ALA A 184 5.84 6.55 -1.32
C ALA A 184 4.99 5.42 -1.91
N ARG A 185 4.92 5.31 -3.25
CA ARG A 185 4.26 4.17 -3.92
C ARG A 185 4.94 2.85 -3.56
N ARG A 186 6.27 2.83 -3.55
CA ARG A 186 7.05 1.66 -3.14
C ARG A 186 6.76 1.27 -1.70
N SER A 187 6.78 2.22 -0.76
CA SER A 187 6.41 1.96 0.64
C SER A 187 4.99 1.40 0.72
N LEU A 188 4.02 2.00 0.02
CA LEU A 188 2.64 1.53 0.02
C LEU A 188 2.51 0.09 -0.47
N VAL A 189 3.17 -0.27 -1.58
CA VAL A 189 3.20 -1.65 -2.10
C VAL A 189 3.81 -2.62 -1.08
N PHE A 190 4.90 -2.24 -0.41
CA PHE A 190 5.52 -3.08 0.62
C PHE A 190 4.59 -3.36 1.81
N MET A 191 3.69 -2.43 2.15
CA MET A 191 2.69 -2.67 3.19
C MET A 191 1.62 -3.70 2.77
N MET A 192 1.42 -3.90 1.47
CA MET A 192 0.42 -4.83 0.93
C MET A 192 0.94 -6.26 0.72
N LEU A 193 2.25 -6.42 0.56
CA LEU A 193 2.86 -7.74 0.38
C LEU A 193 2.77 -8.51 1.70
N PRO A 194 2.33 -9.77 1.75
CA PRO A 194 2.21 -10.53 3.01
C PRO A 194 3.50 -10.49 3.84
N GLU A 195 3.37 -10.45 5.18
CA GLU A 195 4.54 -10.64 6.03
C GLU A 195 5.07 -12.06 5.81
N GLY A 196 6.35 -12.18 5.49
CA GLY A 196 7.03 -13.47 5.66
C GLY A 196 6.90 -13.83 7.13
N LYS A 197 6.58 -15.09 7.43
CA LYS A 197 6.62 -15.54 8.82
C LYS A 197 8.07 -15.38 9.29
N ASP A 198 8.28 -14.61 10.36
CA ASP A 198 9.56 -14.55 11.10
C ASP A 198 9.85 -15.87 11.84
N ASP A 199 8.91 -16.82 11.77
CA ASP A 199 9.20 -18.20 12.11
C ASP A 199 10.36 -18.65 11.22
N PHE A 200 11.43 -19.11 11.85
CA PHE A 200 12.46 -19.97 11.25
C PHE A 200 11.85 -21.31 10.76
N GLY A 201 10.66 -21.26 10.16
CA GLY A 201 10.02 -22.38 9.48
C GLY A 201 10.85 -22.77 8.26
N GLU A 202 10.50 -23.95 7.72
CA GLU A 202 11.18 -24.61 6.61
C GLU A 202 11.48 -23.62 5.49
N LEU A 203 12.76 -23.27 5.36
CA LEU A 203 13.27 -22.50 4.23
C LEU A 203 13.08 -23.37 3.00
N HIS A 204 12.64 -22.79 1.88
CA HIS A 204 12.69 -23.53 0.62
C HIS A 204 14.16 -23.64 0.19
N GLU A 205 14.73 -24.83 0.38
CA GLU A 205 16.12 -25.13 0.08
C GLU A 205 16.31 -25.42 -1.41
N MET A 206 17.25 -24.71 -2.03
CA MET A 206 17.60 -24.83 -3.44
C MET A 206 19.09 -25.14 -3.55
N LEU A 207 19.41 -26.33 -4.04
CA LEU A 207 20.79 -26.78 -4.26
C LEU A 207 21.06 -26.91 -5.77
N ILE A 208 21.76 -25.93 -6.33
CA ILE A 208 21.84 -25.76 -7.80
C ILE A 208 23.25 -26.01 -8.32
N ASP A 209 23.37 -26.75 -9.42
CA ASP A 209 24.61 -26.81 -10.22
C ASP A 209 24.72 -25.55 -11.09
N ARG A 210 25.86 -24.83 -11.04
CA ARG A 210 26.10 -23.67 -11.91
C ARG A 210 25.99 -24.02 -13.40
N SER A 211 26.31 -25.24 -13.79
CA SER A 211 26.22 -25.71 -15.18
C SER A 211 24.77 -25.94 -15.65
N HIS A 212 23.84 -26.15 -14.72
CA HIS A 212 22.42 -26.39 -14.97
C HIS A 212 21.54 -25.31 -14.31
N LEU A 213 22.06 -24.07 -14.26
CA LEU A 213 21.47 -22.96 -13.49
C LEU A 213 19.98 -22.77 -13.74
N LEU A 214 19.56 -22.62 -15.00
CA LEU A 214 18.16 -22.31 -15.33
C LEU A 214 17.24 -23.51 -15.08
N ASP A 215 17.61 -24.69 -15.59
CA ASP A 215 16.79 -25.90 -15.51
C ASP A 215 16.52 -26.30 -14.06
N GLU A 216 17.56 -26.31 -13.22
CA GLU A 216 17.40 -26.63 -11.79
C GLU A 216 16.65 -25.52 -11.05
N SER A 217 16.91 -24.23 -11.34
CA SER A 217 16.16 -23.12 -10.72
C SER A 217 14.66 -23.21 -11.00
N PHE A 218 14.30 -23.48 -12.26
CA PHE A 218 12.90 -23.64 -12.67
C PHE A 218 12.26 -24.84 -11.99
N ASN A 219 12.94 -25.97 -11.96
CA ASN A 219 12.42 -27.18 -11.33
C ASN A 219 12.15 -26.97 -9.82
N TYR A 220 13.09 -26.34 -9.09
CA TYR A 220 12.91 -26.04 -7.67
C TYR A 220 11.76 -25.07 -7.41
N ILE A 221 11.57 -24.05 -8.26
CA ILE A 221 10.50 -23.06 -8.06
C ILE A 221 9.13 -23.60 -8.48
N ALA A 222 9.06 -24.39 -9.55
CA ALA A 222 7.82 -25.00 -10.02
C ALA A 222 7.24 -26.03 -9.03
N GLN A 223 8.11 -26.66 -8.23
CA GLN A 223 7.70 -27.64 -7.21
C GLN A 223 7.35 -27.01 -5.86
N ALA A 224 7.71 -25.74 -5.63
CA ALA A 224 7.50 -25.06 -4.37
C ALA A 224 6.02 -24.64 -4.19
N GLU A 225 5.49 -24.80 -2.98
CA GLU A 225 4.20 -24.21 -2.65
C GLU A 225 4.30 -22.69 -2.63
N GLN A 226 3.19 -22.02 -2.95
CA GLN A 226 3.15 -20.56 -2.95
C GLN A 226 3.59 -19.96 -1.60
N ALA A 227 3.21 -20.59 -0.48
CA ALA A 227 3.57 -20.12 0.86
C ALA A 227 5.08 -20.23 1.17
N GLU A 228 5.77 -21.24 0.61
CA GLU A 228 7.21 -21.47 0.79
C GLU A 228 8.02 -20.41 0.06
N LEU A 229 7.60 -20.04 -1.16
CA LEU A 229 8.22 -18.98 -1.94
C LEU A 229 8.02 -17.59 -1.29
N HIS A 230 6.85 -17.34 -0.69
CA HIS A 230 6.64 -16.12 0.11
C HIS A 230 7.51 -16.08 1.39
N GLY A 231 8.04 -17.22 1.82
CA GLY A 231 9.00 -17.35 2.92
C GLY A 231 10.44 -16.99 2.51
N ALA A 232 11.40 -17.34 3.37
CA ALA A 232 12.81 -17.14 3.07
C ALA A 232 13.36 -18.32 2.23
N LEU A 233 14.08 -18.00 1.16
CA LEU A 233 14.79 -18.96 0.32
C LEU A 233 16.17 -19.26 0.90
N PHE A 234 16.55 -20.52 0.96
CA PHE A 234 17.92 -20.95 1.25
C PHE A 234 18.55 -21.49 -0.02
N MET A 235 19.68 -20.92 -0.43
CA MET A 235 20.28 -21.21 -1.73
C MET A 235 21.76 -21.55 -1.59
N GLU A 236 22.17 -22.67 -2.15
CA GLU A 236 23.55 -23.15 -2.22
C GLU A 236 23.90 -23.61 -3.65
N PHE A 237 25.17 -23.41 -4.04
CA PHE A 237 25.71 -24.01 -5.24
C PHE A 237 26.36 -25.36 -4.91
N LYS A 238 26.11 -26.38 -5.74
CA LYS A 238 26.70 -27.71 -5.56
C LYS A 238 28.22 -27.65 -5.57
N ASN A 239 28.84 -28.33 -4.61
CA ASN A 239 30.29 -28.40 -4.42
C ASN A 239 30.95 -27.07 -4.02
N GLU A 240 30.18 -26.10 -3.51
CA GLU A 240 30.70 -24.85 -2.96
C GLU A 240 30.39 -24.74 -1.47
N GLU A 241 31.32 -24.19 -0.70
CA GLU A 241 31.14 -24.00 0.76
C GLU A 241 30.37 -22.72 1.11
N ALA A 242 30.11 -21.85 0.12
CA ALA A 242 29.48 -20.56 0.36
C ALA A 242 27.99 -20.71 0.65
N THR A 243 27.53 -20.13 1.76
CA THR A 243 26.12 -20.13 2.18
C THR A 243 25.65 -18.74 2.60
N GLY A 244 24.33 -18.56 2.66
CA GLY A 244 23.70 -17.36 3.21
C GLY A 244 23.24 -16.30 2.19
N PRO A 245 22.82 -15.11 2.65
CA PRO A 245 22.10 -14.14 1.82
C PRO A 245 22.88 -13.58 0.63
N GLY A 246 24.22 -13.64 0.67
CA GLY A 246 25.08 -13.24 -0.45
C GLY A 246 24.94 -14.18 -1.65
N VAL A 247 24.82 -15.48 -1.38
CA VAL A 247 24.74 -16.51 -2.42
C VAL A 247 23.37 -16.44 -3.11
N LEU A 248 22.29 -16.23 -2.34
CA LEU A 248 20.95 -15.96 -2.91
C LEU A 248 20.94 -14.75 -3.86
N ARG A 249 21.63 -13.66 -3.50
CA ARG A 249 21.78 -12.49 -4.39
C ARG A 249 22.55 -12.81 -5.66
N GLU A 250 23.62 -13.59 -5.54
CA GLU A 250 24.41 -14.03 -6.69
C GLU A 250 23.57 -14.89 -7.63
N TRP A 251 22.90 -15.92 -7.11
CA TRP A 251 22.00 -16.77 -7.89
C TRP A 251 20.94 -15.96 -8.63
N PHE A 252 20.28 -15.02 -7.95
CA PHE A 252 19.28 -14.17 -8.59
C PHE A 252 19.87 -13.34 -9.74
N CYS A 253 21.07 -12.78 -9.57
CA CYS A 253 21.78 -12.07 -10.64
C CYS A 253 22.09 -12.98 -11.83
N LEU A 254 22.61 -14.19 -11.56
CA LEU A 254 22.98 -15.15 -12.60
C LEU A 254 21.76 -15.63 -13.38
N VAL A 255 20.64 -15.92 -12.69
CA VAL A 255 19.40 -16.33 -13.37
C VAL A 255 18.86 -15.20 -14.24
N CYS A 256 18.84 -13.95 -13.75
CA CYS A 256 18.43 -12.80 -14.57
C CYS A 256 19.30 -12.66 -15.83
N GLN A 257 20.63 -12.78 -15.69
CA GLN A 257 21.55 -12.73 -16.83
C GLN A 257 21.30 -13.86 -17.83
N ALA A 258 21.02 -15.06 -17.34
CA ALA A 258 20.75 -16.22 -18.18
C ALA A 258 19.40 -16.11 -18.91
N LEU A 259 18.36 -15.59 -18.26
CA LEU A 259 17.04 -15.35 -18.87
C LEU A 259 17.11 -14.38 -20.04
N PHE A 260 17.81 -13.26 -19.87
CA PHE A 260 17.96 -12.23 -20.92
C PHE A 260 19.14 -12.50 -21.86
N SER A 261 19.76 -13.68 -21.77
CA SER A 261 20.83 -14.09 -22.66
C SER A 261 20.29 -14.39 -24.05
N PRO A 262 20.94 -13.93 -25.13
CA PRO A 262 20.60 -14.32 -26.49
C PRO A 262 20.63 -15.83 -26.73
N LYS A 263 21.32 -16.61 -25.87
CA LYS A 263 21.40 -18.06 -25.96
C LYS A 263 20.11 -18.78 -25.59
N GLN A 264 19.30 -18.20 -24.68
CA GLN A 264 18.12 -18.86 -24.14
C GLN A 264 16.87 -18.61 -25.01
N VAL A 265 16.91 -17.60 -25.89
CA VAL A 265 15.84 -17.30 -26.89
C VAL A 265 14.47 -16.96 -26.25
N LEU A 266 14.37 -16.86 -24.92
CA LEU A 266 13.14 -16.50 -24.19
C LEU A 266 12.77 -15.04 -24.37
N PHE A 267 13.78 -14.16 -24.31
CA PHE A 267 13.59 -12.72 -24.42
C PHE A 267 14.46 -12.13 -25.53
N SER A 268 13.87 -11.25 -26.32
CA SER A 268 14.53 -10.52 -27.41
C SER A 268 14.65 -9.04 -27.05
N PRO A 269 15.82 -8.41 -27.23
CA PRO A 269 15.96 -6.97 -26.97
C PRO A 269 15.12 -6.16 -27.95
N CYS A 270 14.51 -5.08 -27.47
CA CYS A 270 13.81 -4.12 -28.31
C CYS A 270 14.79 -3.52 -29.33
N PRO A 271 14.43 -3.48 -30.63
CA PRO A 271 15.30 -2.89 -31.65
C PRO A 271 15.65 -1.43 -31.37
N GLU A 272 14.68 -0.67 -30.84
CA GLU A 272 14.80 0.79 -30.60
C GLU A 272 15.39 1.14 -29.23
N ASP A 273 15.31 0.24 -28.25
CA ASP A 273 15.84 0.45 -26.90
C ASP A 273 16.36 -0.86 -26.32
N LYS A 274 17.67 -1.11 -26.47
CA LYS A 274 18.33 -2.35 -26.01
C LYS A 274 18.30 -2.56 -24.49
N ARG A 275 17.74 -1.63 -23.72
CA ARG A 275 17.47 -1.80 -22.28
C ARG A 275 16.12 -2.46 -22.01
N ARG A 276 15.26 -2.55 -23.03
CA ARG A 276 13.95 -3.21 -22.96
C ARG A 276 14.03 -4.56 -23.66
N PHE A 277 13.32 -5.53 -23.10
CA PHE A 277 13.21 -6.87 -23.65
C PHE A 277 11.73 -7.21 -23.84
N TYR A 278 11.46 -8.00 -24.88
CA TYR A 278 10.14 -8.56 -25.14
C TYR A 278 10.22 -10.08 -25.04
N LEU A 279 9.11 -10.70 -24.65
CA LEU A 279 8.97 -12.13 -24.81
C LEU A 279 9.11 -12.46 -26.30
N ASN A 280 9.89 -13.48 -26.63
CA ASN A 280 10.15 -13.83 -28.00
C ASN A 280 8.98 -14.64 -28.58
N GLU A 281 8.28 -14.10 -29.58
CA GLU A 281 7.06 -14.71 -30.15
C GLU A 281 7.31 -16.02 -30.93
N SER A 282 8.57 -16.37 -31.23
CA SER A 282 8.93 -17.60 -31.93
C SER A 282 8.75 -18.90 -31.11
N GLN A 283 8.17 -18.81 -29.90
CA GLN A 283 7.90 -19.95 -29.00
C GLN A 283 6.67 -20.78 -29.41
N GLU A 284 5.80 -20.31 -30.31
CA GLU A 284 4.64 -21.09 -30.82
C GLU A 284 5.03 -22.42 -31.54
N HIS A 285 6.33 -22.69 -31.73
CA HIS A 285 6.85 -23.87 -32.42
C HIS A 285 7.80 -24.77 -31.60
N VAL A 286 7.93 -24.56 -30.29
CA VAL A 286 8.69 -25.49 -29.42
C VAL A 286 7.77 -26.67 -29.02
N PRO A 287 8.20 -27.94 -29.19
CA PRO A 287 7.38 -29.09 -28.80
C PRO A 287 7.02 -29.04 -27.31
N GLN A 288 5.76 -29.31 -26.98
CA GLN A 288 5.18 -29.29 -25.62
C GLN A 288 5.80 -30.27 -24.59
N ASP A 289 6.93 -30.92 -24.92
CA ASP A 289 7.61 -31.88 -24.04
C ASP A 289 8.62 -31.22 -23.08
N GLU A 290 8.90 -29.92 -23.22
CA GLU A 290 9.76 -29.18 -22.29
C GLU A 290 8.96 -28.07 -21.61
N ALA A 291 8.70 -28.23 -20.31
CA ALA A 291 7.79 -27.44 -19.48
C ALA A 291 8.21 -25.97 -19.21
N HIS A 292 8.79 -25.27 -20.18
CA HIS A 292 9.40 -23.95 -19.97
C HIS A 292 8.42 -22.78 -20.09
N GLU A 293 7.34 -22.90 -20.86
CA GLU A 293 6.43 -21.77 -21.13
C GLU A 293 5.57 -21.42 -19.90
N GLY A 294 4.97 -22.43 -19.25
CA GLY A 294 4.27 -22.24 -17.97
C GLY A 294 5.22 -21.85 -16.83
N CYS A 295 6.45 -22.34 -16.87
CA CYS A 295 7.45 -22.03 -15.86
C CYS A 295 7.98 -20.60 -15.98
N CYS A 296 8.08 -19.99 -17.16
CA CYS A 296 8.57 -18.60 -17.28
C CYS A 296 7.57 -17.58 -16.72
N ASP A 297 6.27 -17.73 -17.01
CA ASP A 297 5.24 -16.87 -16.42
C ASP A 297 5.07 -17.13 -14.93
N GLU A 298 5.14 -18.39 -14.48
CA GLU A 298 5.13 -18.73 -13.06
C GLU A 298 6.41 -18.32 -12.34
N PHE A 299 7.56 -18.27 -13.02
CA PHE A 299 8.84 -17.80 -12.48
C PHE A 299 8.88 -16.27 -12.45
N VAL A 300 8.40 -15.56 -13.47
CA VAL A 300 8.34 -14.08 -13.47
C VAL A 300 7.26 -13.59 -12.49
N SER A 301 6.08 -14.21 -12.50
CA SER A 301 5.02 -13.91 -11.52
C SER A 301 5.35 -14.39 -10.12
N GLY A 302 6.05 -15.52 -10.00
CA GLY A 302 6.56 -16.11 -8.76
C GLY A 302 7.67 -15.27 -8.15
N LEU A 303 8.68 -14.86 -8.93
CA LEU A 303 9.71 -13.94 -8.43
C LEU A 303 9.10 -12.59 -8.04
N GLY A 304 8.16 -12.04 -8.84
CA GLY A 304 7.59 -10.71 -8.62
C GLY A 304 6.60 -10.62 -7.45
N ARG A 305 5.90 -11.71 -7.13
CA ARG A 305 4.94 -11.78 -6.01
C ARG A 305 5.45 -12.56 -4.80
N ARG A 306 6.37 -13.50 -5.01
CA ARG A 306 6.81 -14.54 -4.07
C ARG A 306 8.34 -14.49 -3.84
N LEU A 307 8.98 -13.32 -3.89
CA LEU A 307 10.30 -13.13 -3.28
C LEU A 307 10.20 -12.20 -2.07
N PRO A 308 11.02 -12.40 -1.04
CA PRO A 308 11.09 -11.52 0.12
C PRO A 308 11.22 -10.05 -0.29
N VAL A 309 10.58 -9.17 0.48
CA VAL A 309 10.56 -7.70 0.34
C VAL A 309 11.94 -7.08 0.09
N ASN A 310 13.02 -7.69 0.58
CA ASN A 310 14.40 -7.26 0.33
C ASN A 310 14.87 -7.43 -1.13
N TYR A 311 14.21 -8.27 -1.93
CA TYR A 311 14.56 -8.58 -3.32
C TYR A 311 13.49 -8.17 -4.34
N GLY A 312 12.25 -7.90 -3.91
CA GLY A 312 11.17 -7.41 -4.79
C GLY A 312 11.44 -6.06 -5.48
N CYS A 313 12.37 -5.26 -4.97
CA CYS A 313 12.86 -4.05 -5.66
C CYS A 313 13.57 -4.34 -6.98
N TRP A 314 14.05 -5.55 -7.22
CA TRP A 314 14.84 -5.86 -8.41
C TRP A 314 13.96 -6.20 -9.61
N ILE A 315 12.75 -6.71 -9.41
CA ILE A 315 11.88 -7.13 -10.52
C ILE A 315 11.08 -5.96 -11.09
N VAL A 316 10.71 -5.00 -10.24
CA VAL A 316 10.08 -3.74 -10.67
C VAL A 316 11.07 -2.82 -11.43
N VAL A 317 12.36 -3.17 -11.45
CA VAL A 317 13.41 -2.44 -12.19
C VAL A 317 13.76 -3.10 -13.53
N PHE A 318 13.30 -4.33 -13.79
CA PHE A 318 13.61 -5.09 -15.02
C PHE A 318 12.40 -5.40 -15.91
N VAL A 319 11.21 -4.85 -15.60
CA VAL A 319 10.03 -4.81 -16.49
C VAL A 319 9.53 -3.37 -16.63
#